data_AF-A0A402AL12-F1
#
_entry.id   AF-A0A402AL12-F1
#
_cell.length_a   1.000
_cell.length_b   1.000
_cell.length_c   1.000
_cell.angle_alpha   90.00
_cell.angle_beta   90.00
_cell.angle_gamma   90.00
#
_symmetry.space_group_name_H-M   'P 1'
#
loop_
_entity.id
_entity.type
_entity.pdbx_description
1 polymer ?
#
loop_
_entity_poly.entity_id
_entity_poly.type
_entity_poly.pdbx_seq_one_letter_code
_entity_poly.pdbx_strand_id
1 'polypeptide(L)'
;MLFLTEPSAQYKESFLEGLKEFQQEGTLLQYNLPRLTADFDGYLQHVNRVYNRTSLPPDFVPDTRYWLIEGDGQDGVYVGNLTVRHELNAFLLKVGGHIGYQIRPSWRRRDMAGRYCSWVYRRHWL
;
A
#
# COMPACT_ATOMS: atom_id res chain seq x y z
N MET A 1 -17.20 -1.65 -4.51
CA MET A 1 -16.70 -0.39 -5.13
C MET A 1 -15.20 -0.30 -4.86
N LEU A 2 -14.40 0.42 -5.66
CA LEU A 2 -12.95 0.55 -5.36
C LEU A 2 -12.63 1.91 -4.76
N PHE A 3 -11.89 1.93 -3.66
CA PHE A 3 -11.43 3.17 -3.02
C PHE A 3 -10.07 3.01 -2.35
N LEU A 4 -9.40 4.13 -2.12
CA LEU A 4 -8.16 4.20 -1.34
C LEU A 4 -8.44 4.71 0.07
N THR A 5 -7.76 4.13 1.03
CA THR A 5 -7.82 4.53 2.45
C THR A 5 -6.42 4.44 3.06
N GLU A 6 -6.21 5.12 4.18
CA GLU A 6 -5.03 4.84 5.01
C GLU A 6 -5.11 3.41 5.57
N PRO A 7 -3.96 2.75 5.79
CA PRO A 7 -3.87 1.49 6.52
C PRO A 7 -4.71 1.53 7.81
N SER A 8 -5.59 0.55 7.99
CA SER A 8 -6.52 0.51 9.12
C SER A 8 -6.69 -0.90 9.65
N ALA A 9 -6.90 -1.02 10.95
CA ALA A 9 -7.14 -2.29 11.64
C ALA A 9 -8.36 -3.03 11.08
N GLN A 10 -9.33 -2.28 10.53
CA GLN A 10 -10.53 -2.81 9.91
C GLN A 10 -10.21 -3.84 8.79
N TYR A 11 -9.13 -3.64 8.04
CA TYR A 11 -8.76 -4.52 6.92
C TYR A 11 -7.67 -5.53 7.29
N LYS A 12 -7.39 -5.72 8.59
CA LYS A 12 -6.29 -6.56 9.08
C LYS A 12 -6.30 -7.96 8.47
N GLU A 13 -7.44 -8.64 8.52
CA GLU A 13 -7.54 -10.04 8.09
C GLU A 13 -7.25 -10.18 6.58
N SER A 14 -7.95 -9.39 5.75
CA SER A 14 -7.75 -9.40 4.30
C SER A 14 -6.37 -8.91 3.87
N PHE A 15 -5.75 -8.01 4.64
CA PHE A 15 -4.35 -7.61 4.45
C PHE A 15 -3.38 -8.77 4.73
N LEU A 16 -3.53 -9.48 5.85
CA LEU A 16 -2.65 -10.59 6.21
C LEU A 16 -2.77 -11.75 5.20
N GLU A 17 -3.95 -12.01 4.67
CA GLU A 17 -4.14 -12.94 3.56
C GLU A 17 -3.44 -12.47 2.28
N GLY A 18 -3.64 -11.20 1.92
CA GLY A 18 -2.98 -10.62 0.75
C GLY A 18 -1.46 -10.68 0.87
N LEU A 19 -0.91 -10.43 2.06
CA LEU A 19 0.51 -10.54 2.32
C LEU A 19 1.02 -11.98 2.14
N LYS A 20 0.28 -12.99 2.61
CA LYS A 20 0.62 -14.40 2.35
C LYS A 20 0.71 -14.69 0.85
N GLU A 21 -0.25 -14.22 0.06
CA GLU A 21 -0.24 -14.40 -1.40
C GLU A 21 0.97 -13.72 -2.05
N PHE A 22 1.29 -12.49 -1.66
CA PHE A 22 2.48 -11.81 -2.17
C PHE A 22 3.77 -12.59 -1.86
N GLN A 23 3.87 -13.14 -0.65
CA GLN A 23 5.03 -13.91 -0.22
C GLN A 23 5.14 -15.26 -0.93
N GLN A 24 4.00 -15.91 -1.25
CA GLN A 24 3.98 -17.11 -2.09
C GLN A 24 4.53 -16.85 -3.50
N GLU A 25 4.37 -15.63 -4.04
CA GLU A 25 4.99 -15.21 -5.30
C GLU A 25 6.42 -14.67 -5.14
N GLY A 26 7.01 -14.74 -3.94
CA GLY A 26 8.37 -14.23 -3.69
C GLY A 26 8.48 -12.71 -3.60
N THR A 27 7.36 -12.00 -3.39
CA THR A 27 7.32 -10.55 -3.22
C THR A 27 6.95 -10.18 -1.79
N LEU A 28 7.21 -8.93 -1.38
CA LEU A 28 6.91 -8.45 -0.03
C LEU A 28 7.55 -9.28 1.10
N LEU A 29 8.69 -9.91 0.82
CA LEU A 29 9.42 -10.77 1.76
C LEU A 29 10.03 -9.97 2.93
N GLN A 30 10.15 -8.64 2.80
CA GLN A 30 10.62 -7.78 3.89
C GLN A 30 9.64 -7.71 5.08
N TYR A 31 8.38 -8.11 4.89
CA TYR A 31 7.38 -8.10 5.96
C TYR A 31 7.41 -9.43 6.73
N ASN A 32 7.58 -9.35 8.05
CA ASN A 32 7.53 -10.52 8.92
C ASN A 32 6.07 -10.80 9.33
N LEU A 33 5.43 -11.79 8.70
CA LEU A 33 4.02 -12.11 8.90
C LEU A 33 3.67 -12.51 10.35
N PRO A 34 4.45 -13.37 11.06
CA PRO A 34 4.19 -13.64 12.48
C PRO A 34 4.23 -12.38 13.36
N ARG A 35 5.23 -11.53 13.16
CA ARG A 35 5.37 -10.28 13.93
C ARG A 35 4.22 -9.32 13.67
N LEU A 36 3.83 -9.15 12.41
CA LEU A 36 2.68 -8.33 12.02
C LEU A 36 1.36 -8.84 12.60
N THR A 37 1.22 -10.17 12.68
CA THR A 37 0.01 -10.79 13.23
C THR A 37 -0.08 -10.54 14.73
N ALA A 38 1.05 -10.65 15.44
CA ALA A 38 1.18 -10.44 16.87
C ALA A 38 1.03 -8.97 17.30
N ASP A 39 1.54 -8.02 16.52
CA ASP A 39 1.47 -6.58 16.80
C ASP A 39 1.10 -5.77 15.54
N PHE A 40 -0.19 -5.84 15.19
CA PHE A 40 -0.69 -5.14 14.01
C PHE A 40 -0.86 -3.63 14.27
N ASP A 41 -1.22 -3.25 15.50
CA ASP A 41 -1.42 -1.85 15.85
C ASP A 41 -0.09 -1.09 15.85
N GLY A 42 0.99 -1.70 16.36
CA GLY A 42 2.34 -1.14 16.25
C GLY A 42 2.79 -0.99 14.79
N TYR A 43 2.39 -1.93 13.92
CA TYR A 43 2.59 -1.78 12.48
C TYR A 43 1.80 -0.61 11.89
N LEU A 44 0.52 -0.47 12.21
CA LEU A 44 -0.30 0.66 11.75
C LEU A 44 0.26 2.00 12.21
N GLN A 45 0.70 2.10 13.47
CA GLN A 45 1.37 3.29 13.99
C GLN A 45 2.65 3.62 13.22
N HIS A 46 3.40 2.59 12.78
CA HIS A 46 4.59 2.78 11.98
C HIS A 46 4.27 3.24 10.55
N VAL A 47 3.30 2.61 9.87
CA VAL A 47 3.01 2.91 8.46
C VAL A 47 2.13 4.14 8.23
N ASN A 48 1.32 4.51 9.22
CA ASN A 48 0.54 5.75 9.20
C ASN A 48 1.35 6.94 9.74
N ARG A 49 2.60 6.72 10.16
CA ARG A 49 3.44 7.81 10.61
C ARG A 49 3.80 8.68 9.41
N VAL A 50 3.35 9.93 9.43
CA VAL A 50 3.86 10.96 8.54
C VAL A 50 5.31 11.22 8.93
N TYR A 51 6.25 10.74 8.12
CA TYR A 51 7.66 10.95 8.37
C TYR A 51 8.04 12.39 8.03
N ASN A 52 8.43 13.14 9.07
CA ASN A 52 9.10 14.42 8.88
C ASN A 52 10.54 14.15 8.41
N ARG A 53 10.98 14.83 7.35
CA ARG A 53 12.33 14.64 6.78
C ARG A 53 13.45 14.87 7.78
N THR A 54 13.22 15.68 8.81
CA THR A 54 14.18 15.94 9.89
C THR A 54 14.39 14.76 10.84
N SER A 55 13.54 13.74 10.81
CA SER A 55 13.64 12.55 11.68
C SER A 55 14.04 11.27 10.94
N LEU A 56 14.29 11.35 9.62
CA LEU A 56 14.65 10.20 8.80
C LEU A 56 16.17 10.11 8.56
N PRO A 57 16.73 8.89 8.51
CA PRO A 57 18.07 8.67 7.97
C PRO A 57 18.18 9.21 6.54
N PRO A 58 19.37 9.66 6.09
CA PRO A 58 19.56 10.32 4.79
C PRO A 58 19.08 9.52 3.57
N ASP A 59 19.13 8.18 3.66
CA ASP A 59 18.76 7.30 2.55
C ASP A 59 17.27 6.94 2.51
N PHE A 60 16.51 7.34 3.53
CA PHE A 60 15.08 7.03 3.62
C PHE A 60 14.24 8.11 2.96
N VAL A 61 13.41 7.69 2.00
CA VAL A 61 12.51 8.60 1.29
C VAL A 61 11.16 8.63 2.00
N PRO A 62 10.68 9.80 2.44
CA PRO A 62 9.33 9.92 2.99
C PRO A 62 8.30 9.44 1.98
N ASP A 63 7.44 8.52 2.40
CA ASP A 63 6.32 8.04 1.62
C ASP A 63 5.00 8.10 2.40
N THR A 64 3.92 8.27 1.65
CA THR A 64 2.56 8.05 2.14
C THR A 64 2.04 6.76 1.54
N ARG A 65 1.51 5.89 2.40
CA ARG A 65 0.98 4.59 2.00
C ARG A 65 -0.54 4.61 2.09
N TYR A 66 -1.16 4.11 1.04
CA TYR A 66 -2.58 3.88 0.95
C TYR A 66 -2.84 2.41 0.64
N TRP A 67 -3.97 1.91 1.13
CA TRP A 67 -4.50 0.61 0.76
C TRP A 67 -5.63 0.78 -0.23
N LEU A 68 -5.62 -0.05 -1.28
CA LEU A 68 -6.77 -0.22 -2.14
C LEU A 68 -7.70 -1.25 -1.54
N ILE A 69 -8.95 -0.85 -1.39
CA ILE A 69 -10.03 -1.66 -0.86
C ILE A 69 -11.08 -1.87 -1.95
N GLU A 70 -11.56 -3.10 -2.07
CA GLU A 70 -12.75 -3.44 -2.85
C GLU A 70 -13.92 -3.73 -1.92
N GLY A 71 -15.03 -3.01 -2.12
CA GLY A 71 -16.25 -3.09 -1.31
C GLY A 71 -16.74 -1.70 -0.96
N ASP A 72 -17.48 -1.58 0.13
CA ASP A 72 -17.98 -0.34 0.69
C ASP A 72 -17.87 -0.35 2.21
N GLY A 73 -17.37 0.75 2.77
CA GLY A 73 -17.34 0.96 4.22
C GLY A 73 -16.63 -0.17 4.98
N GLN A 74 -17.38 -0.83 5.88
CA GLN A 74 -16.85 -1.78 6.86
C GLN A 74 -16.49 -3.15 6.27
N ASP A 75 -17.18 -3.58 5.22
CA ASP A 75 -17.06 -4.92 4.63
C ASP A 75 -16.03 -4.98 3.48
N GLY A 76 -15.25 -3.92 3.30
CA GLY A 76 -14.24 -3.83 2.27
C GLY A 76 -13.11 -4.85 2.43
N VAL A 77 -12.59 -5.34 1.31
CA VAL A 77 -11.48 -6.30 1.24
C VAL A 77 -10.22 -5.58 0.76
N TYR A 78 -9.10 -5.77 1.46
CA TYR A 78 -7.80 -5.32 0.99
C TYR A 78 -7.39 -6.05 -0.29
N VAL A 79 -7.06 -5.28 -1.33
CA VAL A 79 -6.68 -5.81 -2.66
C VAL A 79 -5.35 -5.27 -3.18
N GLY A 80 -4.69 -4.35 -2.47
CA GLY A 80 -3.37 -3.87 -2.86
C GLY A 80 -2.86 -2.67 -2.11
N ASN A 81 -1.60 -2.32 -2.38
CA ASN A 81 -0.92 -1.15 -1.84
C ASN A 81 -0.73 -0.09 -2.92
N LEU A 82 -0.80 1.17 -2.51
CA LEU A 82 -0.30 2.31 -3.24
C LEU A 82 0.66 3.09 -2.33
N THR A 83 1.79 3.50 -2.87
CA THR A 83 2.79 4.28 -2.16
C THR A 83 3.10 5.51 -2.98
N VAL A 84 2.91 6.68 -2.38
CA VAL A 84 3.24 7.98 -2.96
C VAL A 84 4.46 8.51 -2.24
N ARG A 85 5.58 8.61 -2.96
CA ARG A 85 6.83 9.16 -2.46
C ARG A 85 6.85 10.65 -2.76
N HIS A 86 7.00 11.47 -1.72
CA HIS A 86 7.02 12.93 -1.87
C HIS A 86 8.33 13.42 -2.49
N GLU A 87 9.37 12.60 -2.42
CA GLU A 87 10.69 12.88 -2.96
C GLU A 87 11.27 11.63 -3.63
N LEU A 88 12.36 11.78 -4.38
CA LEU A 88 13.10 10.66 -4.97
C LEU A 88 14.58 10.79 -4.64
N ASN A 89 15.19 9.67 -4.26
CA ASN A 89 16.64 9.56 -4.21
C ASN A 89 17.20 9.20 -5.60
N ALA A 90 18.53 9.22 -5.74
CA ALA A 90 19.21 8.96 -7.02
C ALA A 90 18.86 7.60 -7.64
N PHE A 91 18.50 6.61 -6.81
CA PHE A 91 18.03 5.30 -7.28
C PHE A 91 16.60 5.38 -7.82
N LEU A 92 15.67 5.98 -7.07
CA LEU A 92 14.25 6.07 -7.43
C LEU A 92 13.99 6.99 -8.63
N LEU A 93 14.86 7.98 -8.86
CA LEU A 93 14.87 8.78 -10.09
C LEU A 93 15.15 7.94 -11.34
N LYS A 94 15.93 6.86 -11.20
CA LYS A 94 16.29 5.96 -12.31
C LYS A 94 15.33 4.77 -12.40
N VAL A 95 14.87 4.28 -11.24
CA VAL A 95 14.09 3.04 -11.11
C VAL A 95 13.05 3.19 -10.00
N GLY A 96 11.77 3.37 -10.37
CA GLY A 96 10.63 3.25 -9.44
C GLY A 96 9.77 4.49 -9.23
N GLY A 97 10.32 5.70 -9.44
CA GLY A 97 9.55 6.96 -9.45
C GLY A 97 8.75 7.27 -8.18
N HIS A 98 7.86 8.26 -8.31
CA HIS A 98 7.05 8.78 -7.20
C HIS A 98 5.92 7.83 -6.78
N ILE A 99 5.45 6.97 -7.67
CA ILE A 99 4.27 6.14 -7.42
C ILE A 99 4.65 4.68 -7.53
N GLY A 100 4.54 3.95 -6.43
CA GLY A 100 4.60 2.49 -6.39
C GLY A 100 3.23 1.89 -6.12
N TYR A 101 2.87 0.81 -6.80
CA TYR A 101 1.64 0.08 -6.50
C TYR A 101 1.85 -1.43 -6.65
N GLN A 102 1.10 -2.22 -5.88
CA GLN A 102 1.09 -3.67 -5.97
C GLN A 102 -0.32 -4.20 -5.73
N ILE A 103 -0.79 -5.08 -6.62
CA ILE A 103 -2.11 -5.71 -6.53
C ILE A 103 -1.97 -7.12 -5.99
N ARG A 104 -2.81 -7.46 -5.00
CA ARG A 104 -2.93 -8.80 -4.43
C ARG A 104 -3.09 -9.82 -5.58
N PRO A 105 -2.30 -10.91 -5.61
CA PRO A 105 -2.29 -11.85 -6.73
C PRO A 105 -3.68 -12.35 -7.18
N SER A 106 -4.52 -12.78 -6.25
CA SER A 106 -5.89 -13.26 -6.52
C SER A 106 -6.82 -12.20 -7.15
N TRP A 107 -6.42 -10.94 -7.12
CA TRP A 107 -7.15 -9.80 -7.66
C TRP A 107 -6.57 -9.26 -8.97
N ARG A 108 -5.43 -9.80 -9.44
CA ARG A 108 -4.88 -9.47 -10.75
C ARG A 108 -5.76 -10.07 -11.87
N ARG A 109 -5.82 -9.38 -13.02
CA ARG A 109 -6.65 -9.76 -14.19
C ARG A 109 -8.17 -9.78 -13.96
N ARG A 110 -8.67 -9.25 -12.85
CA ARG A 110 -10.09 -8.87 -12.66
C ARG A 110 -10.33 -7.40 -13.06
N ASP A 111 -10.11 -7.03 -14.32
CA ASP A 111 -10.29 -5.66 -14.87
C ASP A 111 -9.81 -4.48 -13.99
N MET A 112 -8.84 -4.73 -13.10
CA MET A 112 -8.39 -3.78 -12.08
C MET A 112 -7.70 -2.57 -12.70
N ALA A 113 -6.90 -2.79 -13.75
CA ALA A 113 -6.14 -1.72 -14.42
C ALA A 113 -7.04 -0.62 -14.98
N GLY A 114 -8.20 -0.99 -15.55
CA GLY A 114 -9.20 -0.03 -16.04
C GLY A 114 -9.88 0.75 -14.92
N ARG A 115 -10.15 0.10 -13.77
CA ARG A 115 -10.76 0.75 -12.62
C ARG A 115 -9.78 1.68 -11.87
N TYR A 116 -8.50 1.32 -11.80
CA TYR A 116 -7.43 2.15 -11.22
C TYR A 116 -7.18 3.43 -12.04
N CYS A 117 -7.05 3.32 -13.38
CA CYS A 117 -6.87 4.49 -14.25
C CYS A 117 -8.06 5.45 -14.17
N SER A 118 -9.28 4.94 -14.10
CA SER A 118 -10.49 5.76 -13.94
C SER A 118 -10.50 6.59 -12.65
N TRP A 119 -9.87 6.09 -11.57
CA TRP A 119 -9.80 6.81 -10.30
C TRP A 119 -8.69 7.86 -10.26
N VAL A 120 -7.47 7.53 -10.73
CA VAL A 120 -6.35 8.49 -10.79
C VAL A 120 -6.72 9.73 -11.61
N TYR A 121 -7.49 9.55 -12.70
CA TYR A 121 -7.97 10.67 -13.53
C TYR A 121 -9.07 11.52 -12.86
N ARG A 122 -9.94 10.96 -12.01
CA ARG A 122 -11.09 11.70 -11.45
C ARG A 122 -10.76 12.62 -10.28
N ARG A 123 -9.57 12.53 -9.69
CA ARG A 123 -9.21 13.30 -8.47
C ARG A 123 -8.05 14.28 -8.64
N HIS A 124 -7.45 14.38 -9.82
CA HIS A 124 -6.36 15.31 -10.14
C HIS A 124 -6.74 16.40 -11.15
N TRP A 125 -8.01 16.46 -11.61
CA TRP A 125 -8.53 17.51 -12.51
C TRP A 125 -9.98 17.91 -12.19
N LEU A 126 -10.26 18.26 -10.93
CA LEU A 126 -11.39 19.12 -10.54
C LEU A 126 -10.91 20.09 -9.46
#